data_AF-A0AAJ2M9C1-F1
#
_entry.id   AF-A0AAJ2M9C1-F1
#
_cell.length_a   1.000
_cell.length_b   1.000
_cell.length_c   1.000
_cell.angle_alpha   90.00
_cell.angle_beta   90.00
_cell.angle_gamma   90.00
#
_symmetry.space_group_name_H-M   'P 1'
#
loop_
_entity.id
_entity.type
_entity.pdbx_description
1 polymer ?
#
loop_
_entity_poly.entity_id
_entity_poly.type
_entity_poly.pdbx_seq_one_letter_code
_entity_poly.pdbx_strand_id
1 'polypeptide(L)'
;MLFNTLLGLNILCIGLYFYVLISQKNKNYYLSILIRLMTLGLFGLVIFDRYETQNHLIMLLLLWVGFESMEQFYARKKSSSVK
;
A
#
# COMPACT_ATOMS: atom_id res chain seq x y z
N MET A 1 1.00 0.99 -20.04
CA MET A 1 -0.01 2.02 -19.70
C MET A 1 -0.89 1.58 -18.53
N LEU A 2 -1.49 0.39 -18.58
CA LEU A 2 -2.29 -0.18 -17.48
C LEU A 2 -1.55 -0.24 -16.14
N PHE A 3 -0.29 -0.72 -16.15
CA PHE A 3 0.54 -0.79 -14.93
C PHE A 3 0.66 0.58 -14.24
N ASN A 4 1.07 1.61 -14.97
CA ASN A 4 1.25 2.96 -14.41
C ASN A 4 -0.07 3.54 -13.87
N THR A 5 -1.20 3.28 -14.54
CA THR A 5 -2.52 3.72 -14.06
C THR A 5 -2.88 3.02 -12.75
N LEU A 6 -2.71 1.69 -12.68
CA LEU A 6 -2.99 0.92 -11.47
C LEU A 6 -2.04 1.28 -10.32
N LEU A 7 -0.77 1.54 -10.63
CA LEU A 7 0.23 2.01 -9.68
C LEU A 7 -0.15 3.39 -9.12
N GLY A 8 -0.50 4.34 -9.99
CA GLY A 8 -0.95 5.67 -9.59
C GLY A 8 -2.21 5.62 -8.73
N LEU A 9 -3.18 4.78 -9.10
CA LEU A 9 -4.39 4.56 -8.30
C LEU A 9 -4.06 3.95 -6.92
N ASN A 10 -3.14 2.99 -6.86
CA ASN A 10 -2.70 2.38 -5.60
C ASN A 10 -2.03 3.42 -4.69
N ILE A 11 -1.14 4.25 -5.23
CA ILE A 11 -0.51 5.37 -4.50
C ILE A 11 -1.58 6.34 -3.96
N LEU A 12 -2.59 6.66 -4.76
CA LEU A 12 -3.71 7.50 -4.33
C LEU A 12 -4.49 6.86 -3.17
N CYS A 13 -4.79 5.56 -3.26
CA CYS A 13 -5.46 4.80 -2.19
C CYS A 13 -4.62 4.80 -0.90
N ILE A 14 -3.30 4.61 -1.00
CA ILE A 14 -2.38 4.68 0.14
C ILE A 14 -2.41 6.08 0.78
N GLY A 15 -2.35 7.14 -0.03
CA GLY A 15 -2.44 8.52 0.45
C GLY A 15 -3.76 8.79 1.17
N LEU A 16 -4.89 8.35 0.59
CA LEU A 16 -6.22 8.44 1.21
C LEU A 16 -6.30 7.65 2.51
N TYR A 17 -5.72 6.46 2.56
CA TYR A 17 -5.68 5.63 3.77
C TYR A 17 -4.94 6.34 4.90
N PHE A 18 -3.75 6.89 4.62
CA PHE A 18 -3.01 7.64 5.64
C PHE A 18 -3.70 8.94 6.03
N TYR A 19 -4.32 9.65 5.09
CA TYR A 19 -5.12 10.82 5.40
C TYR A 19 -6.25 10.49 6.38
N VAL A 20 -7.02 9.43 6.13
CA VAL A 20 -8.09 8.97 7.02
C VAL A 20 -7.51 8.50 8.36
N LEU A 21 -6.41 7.74 8.34
CA LEU A 21 -5.76 7.21 9.54
C LEU A 21 -5.24 8.33 10.45
N ILE A 22 -4.67 9.40 9.89
CA ILE A 22 -4.13 10.53 10.65
C ILE A 22 -5.26 11.46 11.12
N SER A 23 -6.13 11.87 10.20
CA SER A 23 -7.17 12.87 10.46
C SER A 23 -8.27 12.34 11.36
N GLN A 24 -8.72 11.10 11.13
CA GLN A 24 -9.84 10.51 11.86
C GLN A 24 -9.37 9.56 12.97
N LYS A 25 -8.06 9.28 13.08
CA LYS A 25 -7.49 8.27 14.00
C LYS A 25 -8.15 6.89 13.87
N ASN A 26 -8.82 6.65 12.74
CA ASN A 26 -9.61 5.45 12.49
C ASN A 26 -8.95 4.62 11.39
N LYS A 27 -8.87 3.31 11.63
CA LYS A 27 -8.26 2.38 10.68
C LYS A 27 -9.34 1.90 9.72
N ASN A 28 -9.25 2.32 8.46
CA ASN A 28 -10.15 1.83 7.42
C ASN A 28 -9.65 0.47 6.89
N TYR A 29 -10.14 -0.61 7.49
CA TYR A 29 -9.74 -1.97 7.13
C TYR A 29 -10.08 -2.33 5.68
N TYR A 30 -11.23 -1.89 5.17
CA TYR A 30 -11.63 -2.15 3.78
C TYR A 30 -10.64 -1.51 2.80
N LEU A 31 -10.24 -0.27 3.06
CA LEU A 31 -9.26 0.42 2.22
C LEU A 31 -7.87 -0.20 2.31
N SER A 32 -7.44 -0.65 3.51
CA SER A 32 -6.18 -1.40 3.68
C SER A 32 -6.18 -2.71 2.89
N ILE A 33 -7.27 -3.50 2.95
CA ILE A 33 -7.41 -4.74 2.18
C ILE A 33 -7.38 -4.46 0.68
N LEU A 34 -8.09 -3.43 0.21
CA LEU A 34 -8.10 -3.04 -1.19
C LEU A 34 -6.70 -2.69 -1.70
N ILE A 35 -5.94 -1.90 -0.94
CA ILE A 35 -4.54 -1.56 -1.26
C ILE A 35 -3.70 -2.83 -1.39
N ARG A 36 -3.82 -3.77 -0.43
CA ARG A 36 -3.09 -5.04 -0.47
C ARG A 36 -3.42 -5.87 -1.71
N LEU A 37 -4.70 -5.99 -2.05
CA LEU A 37 -5.15 -6.72 -3.24
C LEU A 37 -4.63 -6.07 -4.53
N MET A 38 -4.68 -4.73 -4.61
CA MET A 38 -4.14 -4.00 -5.75
C MET A 38 -2.63 -4.19 -5.89
N THR A 39 -1.88 -4.15 -4.78
CA THR A 39 -0.42 -4.35 -4.84
C THR A 39 -0.07 -5.79 -5.23
N LEU A 40 -0.83 -6.78 -4.74
CA LEU A 40 -0.66 -8.17 -5.16
C LEU A 40 -0.93 -8.35 -6.67
N GLY A 41 -1.97 -7.69 -7.19
CA GLY A 41 -2.28 -7.66 -8.62
C GLY A 41 -1.16 -7.02 -9.45
N LEU A 42 -0.59 -5.91 -8.97
CA LEU A 42 0.56 -5.24 -9.61
C LEU A 42 1.81 -6.14 -9.61
N PHE A 43 2.07 -6.89 -8.53
CA PHE A 43 3.14 -7.88 -8.51
C PHE A 43 2.95 -8.97 -9.56
N GLY A 44 1.71 -9.49 -9.68
CA GLY A 44 1.36 -10.44 -10.73
C GLY A 44 1.68 -9.89 -12.12
N LEU A 45 1.24 -8.67 -12.42
CA LEU A 45 1.50 -8.03 -13.72
C LEU A 45 2.99 -7.90 -14.03
N VAL A 46 3.83 -7.52 -13.07
CA VAL A 46 5.29 -7.42 -13.29
C VAL A 46 5.93 -8.78 -13.56
N ILE A 47 5.50 -9.83 -12.85
CA ILE A 47 6.05 -11.18 -13.00
C ILE A 47 5.62 -11.82 -14.33
N PHE A 48 4.35 -11.70 -14.70
CA PHE A 48 3.80 -12.35 -15.89
C PHE A 48 4.18 -11.65 -17.20
N ASP A 49 4.28 -10.31 -17.20
CA ASP A 49 4.37 -9.55 -18.46
C ASP A 49 5.81 -9.23 -18.90
N ARG A 50 6.85 -9.69 -18.17
CA ARG A 50 8.28 -9.39 -18.42
C ARG A 50 8.57 -7.88 -18.65
N TYR A 51 7.73 -6.98 -18.15
CA TYR A 51 7.91 -5.52 -18.22
C TYR A 51 9.23 -5.11 -17.57
N GLU A 52 10.18 -4.44 -18.27
CA GLU A 52 11.43 -3.82 -17.75
C GLU A 52 11.57 -3.84 -16.20
N THR A 53 12.01 -4.99 -15.69
CA THR A 53 11.41 -5.68 -14.53
C THR A 53 11.97 -5.28 -13.19
N GLN A 54 13.23 -4.89 -13.12
CA GLN A 54 13.85 -4.67 -11.81
C GLN A 54 13.36 -3.37 -11.15
N ASN A 55 13.31 -2.27 -11.89
CA ASN A 55 12.92 -0.97 -11.31
C ASN A 55 11.45 -0.97 -10.83
N HIS A 56 10.54 -1.54 -11.62
CA HIS A 56 9.13 -1.65 -11.25
C HIS A 56 8.91 -2.58 -10.05
N LEU A 57 9.64 -3.70 -10.00
CA LEU A 57 9.59 -4.63 -8.87
C LEU A 57 10.14 -3.97 -7.60
N ILE A 58 11.29 -3.30 -7.68
CA ILE A 58 11.89 -2.57 -6.55
C ILE A 58 10.93 -1.49 -6.05
N MET A 59 10.31 -0.73 -6.95
CA MET A 59 9.34 0.30 -6.60
C MET A 59 8.12 -0.29 -5.87
N LEU A 60 7.56 -1.40 -6.37
CA LEU A 60 6.46 -2.10 -5.71
C LEU A 60 6.83 -2.64 -4.33
N LEU A 61 8.03 -3.20 -4.18
CA LEU A 61 8.55 -3.69 -2.91
C LEU A 61 8.69 -2.55 -1.90
N LEU A 62 9.27 -1.41 -2.31
CA LEU A 62 9.39 -0.23 -1.46
C LEU A 62 8.02 0.31 -1.04
N LEU A 63 7.08 0.39 -1.99
CA LEU A 63 5.71 0.83 -1.72
C LEU A 63 5.00 -0.09 -0.71
N TRP A 64 5.08 -1.40 -0.93
CA TRP A 64 4.49 -2.42 -0.06
C TRP A 64 5.09 -2.38 1.34
N VAL A 65 6.41 -2.42 1.44
CA VAL A 65 7.13 -2.41 2.73
C VAL A 65 6.85 -1.11 3.48
N GLY A 66 6.83 0.04 2.79
CA GLY A 66 6.48 1.33 3.38
C GLY A 66 5.07 1.35 3.95
N PHE A 67 4.10 0.84 3.19
CA PHE A 67 2.71 0.73 3.64
C PHE A 67 2.56 -0.18 4.87
N GLU A 68 3.08 -1.40 4.82
CA GLU A 68 3.00 -2.36 5.93
C GLU A 68 3.73 -1.88 7.19
N SER A 69 4.91 -1.27 7.03
CA SER A 69 5.69 -0.75 8.16
C SER A 69 4.94 0.36 8.88
N MET A 70 4.35 1.29 8.13
CA MET A 70 3.51 2.34 8.71
C MET A 70 2.27 1.77 9.38
N GLU A 71 1.59 0.80 8.76
CA GLU A 71 0.42 0.15 9.36
C GLU A 71 0.77 -0.50 10.72
N GLN A 72 1.88 -1.23 10.77
CA GLN A 72 2.36 -1.86 12.00
C GLN A 72 2.78 -0.82 13.05
N PHE A 73 3.44 0.26 12.65
CA PHE A 73 3.83 1.35 13.54
C PHE A 73 2.61 1.99 14.20
N TYR A 74 1.56 2.30 13.42
CA TYR A 74 0.31 2.85 13.96
C TYR A 74 -0.44 1.86 14.84
N ALA A 75 -0.46 0.57 14.49
CA ALA A 75 -1.06 -0.46 15.33
C ALA A 75 -0.37 -0.55 16.70
N ARG A 76 0.97 -0.53 16.73
CA ARG A 76 1.76 -0.51 17.97
C ARG A 76 1.50 0.75 18.80
N LYS A 77 1.45 1.93 18.16
CA LYS A 77 1.15 3.20 18.84
C LYS A 77 -0.23 3.20 19.50
N LYS A 78 -1.25 2.65 18.82
CA LYS A 78 -2.60 2.51 19.39
C LYS A 78 -2.62 1.52 20.56
N SER A 79 -1.95 0.38 20.43
CA SER A 79 -1.87 -0.61 21.52
C SER A 79 -1.14 -0.08 22.76
N SER A 80 -0.14 0.78 22.59
CA SER A 80 0.62 1.35 23.70
C SER A 80 -0.10 2.51 24.41
N SER A 81 -1.08 3.15 23.76
CA SER A 81 -1.90 4.23 24.33
C SER A 81 -3.09 3.73 25.16
N VAL A 82 -3.35 2.41 25.19
CA VAL A 82 -4.44 1.78 25.94
C VAL A 82 -3.92 1.15 27.26
N LYS A 83 -2.66 1.41 27.63
CA LYS A 83 -2.10 1.12 28.95
C LYS A 83 -1.98 2.40 29.75
#